data_AF-A0A814XTR1-F1
#
_entry.id   AF-A0A814XTR1-F1
#
_cell.length_a   1.000
_cell.length_b   1.000
_cell.length_c   1.000
_cell.angle_alpha   90.00
_cell.angle_beta   90.00
_cell.angle_gamma   90.00
#
_symmetry.space_group_name_H-M   'P 1'
#
loop_
_entity.id
_entity.type
_entity.pdbx_description
1 polymer ?
#
loop_
_entity_poly.entity_id
_entity_poly.type
_entity_poly.pdbx_seq_one_letter_code
_entity_poly.pdbx_strand_id
1 'polypeptide(L)'
;MPEYRYKVFLNARYEVVWQKLLDKIKHPEKYVQGIRHVEILENDSDHVLRIVHFENDKWEPLKELIVADKTAGIIVYRLVDHPYFEGETINICRTTNQVFHSELEYEINWKLKDQNAAESIEEKHIAEQALELAANEMKRISEEAEAAYR
;
A
#
# COMPACT_ATOMS: atom_id res chain seq x y z
N MET A 1 17.89 -5.57 -1.31
CA MET A 1 17.05 -5.16 -2.46
C MET A 1 15.67 -5.73 -2.22
N PRO A 2 14.58 -5.03 -2.56
CA PRO A 2 13.24 -5.57 -2.39
C PRO A 2 12.98 -6.70 -3.36
N GLU A 3 12.05 -7.57 -2.98
CA GLU A 3 11.68 -8.73 -3.80
C GLU A 3 10.84 -8.31 -5.01
N TYR A 4 9.98 -7.31 -4.84
CA TYR A 4 9.23 -6.69 -5.92
C TYR A 4 9.17 -5.17 -5.76
N ARG A 5 9.17 -4.44 -6.88
CA ARG A 5 9.02 -2.97 -6.89
C ARG A 5 8.23 -2.50 -8.10
N TYR A 6 7.39 -1.49 -7.90
CA TYR A 6 6.68 -0.80 -8.97
C TYR A 6 6.70 0.71 -8.75
N LYS A 7 6.89 1.47 -9.82
CA LYS A 7 7.04 2.93 -9.77
C LYS A 7 6.10 3.60 -10.75
N VAL A 8 5.46 4.67 -10.30
CA VAL A 8 4.61 5.54 -11.12
C VAL A 8 4.99 7.00 -10.92
N PHE A 9 4.85 7.79 -11.99
CA PHE A 9 4.92 9.25 -11.94
C PHE A 9 3.50 9.81 -12.00
N LEU A 10 3.23 10.82 -11.18
CA LEU A 10 1.90 11.40 -11.02
C LEU A 10 1.93 12.88 -11.39
N ASN A 11 0.92 13.34 -12.11
CA ASN A 11 0.63 14.75 -12.36
C ASN A 11 -0.09 15.41 -11.16
N ALA A 12 0.40 15.14 -9.96
CA ALA A 12 -0.12 15.67 -8.70
C ALA A 12 1.02 16.11 -7.78
N ARG A 13 0.76 17.11 -6.96
CA ARG A 13 1.72 17.58 -5.95
C ARG A 13 1.90 16.56 -4.85
N TYR A 14 3.09 16.58 -4.24
CA TYR A 14 3.45 15.67 -3.15
C TYR A 14 2.40 15.70 -2.03
N GLU A 15 1.90 16.88 -1.67
CA GLU A 15 0.90 17.05 -0.61
C GLU A 15 -0.41 16.33 -0.95
N VAL A 16 -0.85 16.38 -2.21
CA VAL A 16 -2.07 15.70 -2.65
C VAL A 16 -1.88 14.19 -2.60
N VAL A 17 -0.77 13.67 -3.15
CA VAL A 17 -0.47 12.24 -3.13
C VAL A 17 -0.33 11.72 -1.70
N TRP A 18 0.36 12.47 -0.82
CA TRP A 18 0.52 12.11 0.58
C TRP A 18 -0.81 12.02 1.33
N GLN A 19 -1.72 12.96 1.10
CA GLN A 19 -3.06 12.89 1.71
C GLN A 19 -3.84 11.66 1.24
N LYS A 20 -3.72 11.25 -0.03
CA LYS A 20 -4.34 10.01 -0.53
C LYS A 20 -3.70 8.76 0.03
N LEU A 21 -2.39 8.75 0.22
CA LEU A 21 -1.69 7.67 0.90
C LEU A 21 -2.16 7.50 2.36
N LEU A 22 -2.37 8.60 3.09
CA LEU A 22 -2.93 8.56 4.45
C LEU A 22 -4.39 8.08 4.45
N ASP A 23 -5.23 8.55 3.51
CA ASP A 23 -6.59 8.06 3.35
C ASP A 23 -6.61 6.55 3.05
N LYS A 24 -5.70 6.05 2.21
CA LYS A 24 -5.55 4.61 1.92
C LYS A 24 -5.25 3.76 3.16
N ILE A 25 -4.59 4.31 4.19
CA ILE A 25 -4.37 3.56 5.43
C ILE A 25 -5.70 3.24 6.12
N LYS A 26 -6.67 4.16 6.06
CA LYS A 26 -7.97 4.03 6.73
C LYS A 26 -9.06 3.46 5.83
N HIS A 27 -8.95 3.72 4.54
CA HIS A 27 -9.93 3.37 3.50
C HIS A 27 -9.26 2.69 2.31
N PRO A 28 -8.52 1.57 2.52
CA PRO A 28 -7.81 0.91 1.43
C PRO A 28 -8.74 0.39 0.33
N GLU A 29 -10.02 0.14 0.61
CA GLU A 29 -11.04 -0.31 -0.35
C GLU A 29 -11.25 0.69 -1.51
N LYS A 30 -10.92 1.96 -1.31
CA LYS A 30 -10.97 2.97 -2.38
C LYS A 30 -9.83 2.85 -3.37
N TYR A 31 -8.75 2.14 -3.01
CA TYR A 31 -7.50 2.10 -3.76
C TYR A 31 -7.09 0.69 -4.17
N VAL A 32 -7.59 -0.33 -3.48
CA VAL A 32 -7.26 -1.74 -3.71
C VAL A 32 -8.56 -2.49 -3.95
N GLN A 33 -8.69 -3.06 -5.15
CA GLN A 33 -9.86 -3.86 -5.51
C GLN A 33 -9.89 -5.18 -4.74
N GLY A 34 -11.10 -5.69 -4.49
CA GLY A 34 -11.30 -6.97 -3.82
C GLY A 34 -11.16 -6.91 -2.29
N ILE A 35 -11.01 -5.73 -1.68
CA ILE A 35 -11.17 -5.57 -0.23
C ILE A 35 -12.66 -5.58 0.10
N ARG A 36 -13.07 -6.52 0.94
CA ARG A 36 -14.43 -6.65 1.46
C ARG A 36 -14.66 -5.75 2.67
N HIS A 37 -13.72 -5.75 3.61
CA HIS A 37 -13.84 -5.01 4.86
C HIS A 37 -12.47 -4.73 5.49
N VAL A 38 -12.43 -3.72 6.35
CA VAL A 38 -11.23 -3.29 7.08
C VAL A 38 -11.61 -3.05 8.53
N GLU A 39 -10.89 -3.70 9.43
CA GLU A 39 -11.00 -3.52 10.87
C GLU A 39 -9.81 -2.70 11.37
N ILE A 40 -10.07 -1.55 11.99
CA ILE A 40 -9.02 -0.76 12.64
C ILE A 40 -8.97 -1.18 14.11
N LEU A 41 -7.90 -1.86 14.50
CA LEU A 41 -7.70 -2.35 15.86
C LEU A 41 -7.10 -1.28 16.75
N GLU A 42 -6.14 -0.53 16.23
CA GLU A 42 -5.48 0.59 16.92
C GLU A 42 -5.26 1.76 15.94
N ASN A 43 -5.40 2.97 16.48
CA ASN A 43 -5.20 4.20 15.73
C ASN A 43 -4.78 5.32 16.67
N ASP A 44 -3.49 5.64 16.66
CA ASP A 44 -2.93 6.77 17.40
C ASP A 44 -2.07 7.66 16.49
N SER A 45 -1.26 8.52 17.08
CA SER A 45 -0.40 9.45 16.34
C SER A 45 0.77 8.77 15.64
N ASP A 46 1.18 7.60 16.10
CA ASP A 46 2.44 6.97 15.76
C ASP A 46 2.22 5.80 14.80
N HIS A 47 1.14 5.03 15.00
CA HIS A 47 0.82 3.87 14.16
C HIS A 47 -0.67 3.60 13.98
N VAL A 48 -0.93 2.73 13.01
CA VAL A 48 -2.24 2.13 12.77
C VAL A 48 -2.08 0.62 12.73
N LEU A 49 -2.83 -0.09 13.56
CA LEU A 49 -2.97 -1.54 13.46
C LEU A 49 -4.32 -1.85 12.82
N ARG A 50 -4.31 -2.58 11.70
CA ARG A 50 -5.55 -2.96 11.00
C ARG A 50 -5.55 -4.42 10.56
N ILE A 51 -6.73 -4.94 10.26
CA ILE A 51 -6.93 -6.19 9.51
C ILE A 51 -7.69 -5.86 8.23
N VAL A 52 -7.20 -6.35 7.10
CA VAL A 52 -7.88 -6.25 5.79
C VAL A 52 -8.43 -7.63 5.43
N HIS A 53 -9.72 -7.68 5.11
CA HIS A 53 -10.42 -8.86 4.63
C HIS A 53 -10.76 -8.71 3.15
N PHE A 54 -10.53 -9.76 2.37
CA PHE A 54 -10.78 -9.77 0.94
C PHE A 54 -12.14 -10.42 0.59
N GLU A 55 -12.65 -10.14 -0.60
CA GLU A 55 -13.93 -10.67 -1.09
C GLU A 55 -13.88 -12.17 -1.39
N ASN A 56 -12.71 -12.68 -1.77
CA ASN A 56 -12.50 -14.10 -2.03
C ASN A 56 -11.69 -14.74 -0.89
N ASP A 57 -12.00 -16.01 -0.61
CA ASP A 57 -11.29 -16.80 0.41
C ASP A 57 -9.92 -17.32 -0.09
N LYS A 58 -9.39 -16.73 -1.19
CA LYS A 58 -8.04 -17.04 -1.68
C LYS A 58 -6.95 -16.30 -0.93
N TRP A 59 -7.34 -15.30 -0.14
CA TRP A 59 -6.44 -14.46 0.62
C TRP A 59 -6.70 -14.65 2.10
N GLU A 60 -5.63 -14.87 2.84
CA GLU A 60 -5.71 -14.77 4.28
C GLU A 60 -5.88 -13.30 4.68
N PRO A 61 -6.59 -13.01 5.77
CA PRO A 61 -6.70 -11.64 6.25
C PRO A 61 -5.31 -11.03 6.53
N LEU A 62 -5.04 -9.87 5.96
CA LEU A 62 -3.78 -9.16 6.19
C LEU A 62 -3.90 -8.29 7.44
N LYS A 63 -3.29 -8.74 8.54
CA LYS A 63 -3.07 -7.90 9.72
C LYS A 63 -1.78 -7.12 9.55
N GLU A 64 -1.87 -5.80 9.63
CA GLU A 64 -0.77 -4.88 9.32
C GLU A 64 -0.58 -3.84 10.42
N LEU A 65 0.67 -3.66 10.85
CA LEU A 65 1.11 -2.51 11.64
C LEU A 65 1.72 -1.48 10.70
N ILE A 66 1.14 -0.28 10.68
CA ILE A 66 1.42 0.73 9.67
C ILE A 66 1.99 1.98 10.33
N VAL A 67 3.12 2.46 9.83
CA VAL A 67 3.79 3.68 10.29
C VAL A 67 4.03 4.59 9.08
N ALA A 68 3.73 5.88 9.23
CA ALA A 68 3.88 6.89 8.18
C ALA A 68 4.84 8.00 8.63
N ASP A 69 5.95 8.15 7.91
CA ASP A 69 6.90 9.25 8.08
C ASP A 69 6.82 10.20 6.89
N LYS A 70 6.15 11.33 7.11
CA LYS A 70 6.00 12.37 6.08
C LYS A 70 7.32 13.03 5.72
N THR A 71 8.24 13.19 6.67
CA THR A 71 9.53 13.83 6.42
C THR A 71 10.40 12.95 5.53
N ALA A 72 10.38 11.64 5.74
CA ALA A 72 11.03 10.68 4.86
C ALA A 72 10.24 10.42 3.56
N GLY A 73 8.94 10.71 3.56
CA GLY A 73 8.03 10.36 2.45
C GLY A 73 7.76 8.86 2.37
N ILE A 74 7.79 8.16 3.50
CA ILE A 74 7.72 6.69 3.57
C ILE A 74 6.52 6.25 4.40
N ILE A 75 5.79 5.24 3.92
CA ILE A 75 4.81 4.50 4.72
C ILE A 75 5.18 3.03 4.68
N VAL A 76 5.29 2.41 5.85
CA VAL A 76 5.63 1.00 6.01
C VAL A 76 4.40 0.25 6.50
N TYR A 77 4.02 -0.81 5.81
CA TYR A 77 2.94 -1.73 6.15
C TYR A 77 3.57 -3.07 6.53
N ARG A 78 3.76 -3.32 7.83
CA ARG A 78 4.40 -4.54 8.31
C ARG A 78 3.37 -5.62 8.59
N LEU A 79 3.56 -6.81 8.02
CA LEU A 79 2.73 -7.97 8.30
C LEU A 79 2.87 -8.39 9.77
N VAL A 80 1.74 -8.67 10.41
CA VAL A 80 1.65 -9.15 11.79
C VAL A 80 0.92 -10.48 11.76
N ASP A 81 1.53 -11.53 12.32
CA ASP A 81 0.92 -12.86 12.47
C ASP A 81 0.39 -13.53 11.19
N HIS A 82 0.81 -13.10 10.00
CA HIS A 82 0.37 -13.74 8.75
C HIS A 82 0.82 -15.21 8.68
N PRO A 83 -0.04 -16.16 8.26
CA PRO A 83 0.30 -17.60 8.29
C PRO A 83 1.50 -17.96 7.41
N TYR A 84 1.58 -17.39 6.20
CA TYR A 84 2.59 -17.79 5.21
C TYR A 84 3.81 -16.86 5.11
N PHE A 85 3.67 -15.60 5.52
CA PHE A 85 4.65 -14.56 5.22
C PHE A 85 5.06 -13.74 6.44
N GLU A 86 6.26 -13.20 6.37
CA GLU A 86 6.74 -12.09 7.19
C GLU A 86 7.32 -11.00 6.31
N GLY A 87 7.43 -9.79 6.84
CA GLY A 87 8.03 -8.67 6.13
C GLY A 87 7.07 -7.50 5.99
N GLU A 88 7.32 -6.67 4.99
CA GLU A 88 6.63 -5.39 4.86
C GLU A 88 6.44 -4.97 3.41
N THR A 89 5.39 -4.18 3.19
CA THR A 89 5.18 -3.40 1.98
C THR A 89 5.53 -1.95 2.27
N ILE A 90 6.20 -1.27 1.36
CA ILE A 90 6.67 0.11 1.56
C ILE A 90 6.17 0.98 0.43
N ASN A 91 5.57 2.12 0.78
CA ASN A 91 5.24 3.18 -0.16
C ASN A 91 6.23 4.33 0.04
N ILE A 92 6.85 4.80 -1.04
CA ILE A 92 7.81 5.90 -1.02
C ILE A 92 7.35 6.99 -1.99
N CYS A 93 6.96 8.13 -1.45
CA CYS A 93 6.53 9.29 -2.21
C CYS A 93 7.64 10.36 -2.21
N ARG A 94 8.01 10.84 -3.40
CA ARG A 94 9.08 11.81 -3.59
C ARG A 94 8.60 12.99 -4.42
N THR A 95 9.03 14.20 -4.05
CA THR A 95 8.90 15.37 -4.91
C THR A 95 9.78 15.22 -6.14
N THR A 96 9.32 15.74 -7.27
CA THR A 96 10.19 15.92 -8.45
C THR A 96 10.66 17.36 -8.55
N ASN A 97 11.51 17.65 -9.55
CA ASN A 97 11.91 19.03 -9.86
C ASN A 97 10.75 19.89 -10.43
N GLN A 98 9.58 19.31 -10.68
CA GLN A 98 8.41 20.00 -11.21
C GLN A 98 7.34 20.10 -10.12
N VAL A 99 6.86 21.32 -9.87
CA VAL A 99 5.95 21.62 -8.74
C VAL A 99 4.74 20.68 -8.68
N PHE A 100 4.09 20.40 -9.81
CA PHE A 100 2.87 19.58 -9.89
C PHE A 100 3.13 18.11 -10.23
N HIS A 101 4.33 17.59 -9.97
CA HIS A 101 4.65 16.20 -10.27
C HIS A 101 5.36 15.53 -9.10
N SER A 102 4.96 14.30 -8.84
CA SER A 102 5.50 13.45 -7.79
C SER A 102 5.86 12.08 -8.35
N GLU A 103 6.80 11.41 -7.70
CA GLU A 103 7.10 10.00 -7.92
C GLU A 103 6.53 9.19 -6.74
N LEU A 104 5.89 8.07 -7.04
CA LEU A 104 5.46 7.10 -6.05
C LEU A 104 6.02 5.73 -6.40
N GLU A 105 6.73 5.13 -5.46
CA GLU A 105 7.30 3.80 -5.54
C GLU A 105 6.65 2.90 -4.49
N TYR A 106 6.35 1.68 -4.88
CA TYR A 106 5.82 0.64 -4.04
C TYR A 106 6.81 -0.52 -4.02
N GLU A 107 7.11 -1.06 -2.85
CA GLU A 107 8.01 -2.20 -2.67
C GLU A 107 7.32 -3.29 -1.84
N ILE A 108 7.51 -4.56 -2.23
CA ILE A 108 7.18 -5.74 -1.41
C ILE A 108 8.48 -6.39 -0.96
N ASN A 109 8.61 -6.54 0.36
CA ASN A 109 9.71 -7.19 1.05
C ASN A 109 9.19 -8.38 1.88
N TRP A 110 8.31 -9.20 1.29
CA TRP A 110 7.72 -10.35 1.98
C TRP A 110 8.59 -11.59 1.80
N LYS A 111 8.73 -12.38 2.86
CA LYS A 111 9.47 -13.65 2.87
C LYS A 111 8.57 -14.77 3.36
N LEU A 112 8.75 -15.96 2.81
CA LEU A 112 8.04 -17.16 3.24
C LEU A 112 8.55 -17.63 4.61
N LYS A 113 7.61 -18.07 5.46
CA LYS A 113 7.87 -18.61 6.80
C LYS A 113 8.19 -20.13 6.84
N ASP A 114 8.42 -20.77 5.69
CA ASP A 114 8.65 -22.22 5.52
C ASP A 114 7.41 -23.16 5.60
N GLN A 115 6.18 -22.67 5.38
CA GLN A 115 4.96 -23.50 5.41
C GLN A 115 4.17 -23.37 4.09
N ASN A 116 3.92 -24.50 3.41
CA ASN A 116 3.24 -24.66 2.11
C ASN A 116 3.73 -23.77 0.94
N ALA A 117 4.56 -24.33 0.05
CA ALA A 117 5.17 -23.60 -1.06
C ALA A 117 4.20 -23.21 -2.20
N ALA A 118 3.13 -23.97 -2.48
CA ALA A 118 2.30 -23.72 -3.66
C ALA A 118 1.29 -22.57 -3.46
N GLU A 119 0.49 -22.62 -2.39
CA GLU A 119 -0.52 -21.60 -2.06
C GLU A 119 0.14 -20.24 -1.80
N SER A 120 1.29 -20.24 -1.12
CA SER A 120 2.03 -19.02 -0.85
C SER A 120 2.70 -18.43 -2.10
N ILE A 121 3.11 -19.23 -3.09
CA ILE A 121 3.61 -18.66 -4.35
C ILE A 121 2.48 -17.99 -5.14
N GLU A 122 1.27 -18.57 -5.17
CA GLU A 122 0.11 -17.95 -5.83
C GLU A 122 -0.27 -16.64 -5.14
N GLU A 123 -0.40 -16.63 -3.80
CA GLU A 123 -0.75 -15.43 -3.04
C GLU A 123 0.26 -14.30 -3.24
N LYS A 124 1.56 -14.62 -3.24
CA LYS A 124 2.61 -13.63 -3.51
C LYS A 124 2.47 -13.01 -4.91
N HIS A 125 2.22 -13.81 -5.94
CA HIS A 125 2.05 -13.27 -7.28
C HIS A 125 0.80 -12.39 -7.40
N ILE A 126 -0.29 -12.76 -6.72
CA ILE A 126 -1.49 -11.91 -6.67
C ILE A 126 -1.17 -10.62 -5.92
N ALA A 127 -0.34 -10.65 -4.86
CA ALA A 127 0.10 -9.45 -4.12
C ALA A 127 0.84 -8.46 -5.03
N GLU A 128 1.76 -8.95 -5.85
CA GLU A 128 2.52 -8.14 -6.81
C GLU A 128 1.58 -7.46 -7.82
N GLN A 129 0.62 -8.20 -8.38
CA GLN A 129 -0.38 -7.65 -9.29
C GLN A 129 -1.31 -6.63 -8.61
N ALA A 130 -1.79 -6.94 -7.40
CA ALA A 130 -2.64 -6.05 -6.62
C ALA A 130 -1.93 -4.73 -6.27
N LEU A 131 -0.62 -4.79 -6.02
CA LEU A 131 0.21 -3.62 -5.77
C LEU A 131 0.29 -2.71 -7.00
N GLU A 132 0.50 -3.26 -8.20
CA GLU A 132 0.50 -2.47 -9.43
C GLU A 132 -0.85 -1.81 -9.69
N LEU A 133 -1.95 -2.55 -9.53
CA LEU A 133 -3.30 -2.01 -9.67
C LEU A 133 -3.54 -0.89 -8.67
N ALA A 134 -3.15 -1.09 -7.40
CA ALA A 134 -3.28 -0.07 -6.38
C ALA A 134 -2.41 1.18 -6.63
N ALA A 135 -1.22 1.01 -7.18
CA ALA A 135 -0.35 2.12 -7.57
C ALA A 135 -0.97 2.95 -8.70
N ASN A 136 -1.53 2.29 -9.71
CA ASN A 136 -2.21 2.94 -10.82
C ASN A 136 -3.51 3.63 -10.39
N GLU A 137 -4.27 3.02 -9.48
CA GLU A 137 -5.48 3.65 -8.94
C GLU A 137 -5.15 4.85 -8.05
N MET A 138 -4.10 4.75 -7.23
CA MET A 138 -3.56 5.88 -6.47
C MET A 138 -3.15 7.04 -7.39
N LYS A 139 -2.52 6.73 -8.54
CA LYS A 139 -2.19 7.72 -9.56
C LYS A 139 -3.46 8.41 -10.07
N ARG A 140 -4.45 7.65 -10.52
CA ARG A 140 -5.71 8.17 -11.06
C ARG A 140 -6.42 9.09 -10.06
N ILE A 141 -6.63 8.62 -8.83
CA ILE A 141 -7.33 9.38 -7.77
C ILE A 141 -6.57 10.65 -7.39
N SER A 142 -5.23 10.61 -7.33
CA SER A 142 -4.42 11.77 -6.98
C SER A 142 -4.44 12.84 -8.08
N GLU A 143 -4.38 12.43 -9.34
CA GLU A 143 -4.44 13.36 -10.48
C GLU A 143 -5.82 14.00 -10.63
N GLU A 144 -6.89 13.25 -10.41
CA GLU A 144 -8.26 13.79 -10.37
C GLU A 144 -8.44 14.79 -9.23
N ALA A 145 -7.91 14.47 -8.05
CA ALA A 145 -7.96 15.38 -6.91
C ALA A 145 -7.17 16.67 -7.18
N GLU A 146 -5.97 16.59 -7.78
CA GLU A 146 -5.18 17.78 -8.15
C GLU A 146 -5.93 18.64 -9.17
N ALA A 147 -6.56 18.03 -10.17
CA ALA A 147 -7.31 18.73 -11.20
C ALA A 147 -8.51 19.51 -10.63
N ALA A 148 -9.14 19.02 -9.57
CA ALA A 148 -10.26 19.71 -8.92
C ALA A 148 -9.86 21.01 -8.18
N TYR A 149 -8.57 21.21 -7.91
CA TYR A 149 -8.03 22.42 -7.27
C TYR A 149 -7.40 23.43 -8.25
N ARG A 150 -7.48 23.16 -9.56
CA ARG A 150 -7.02 24.07 -10.62
C ARG A 150 -8.16 24.86 -11.23
#